data_AF-A0A3M0L192-F1
#
_entry.id   AF-A0A3M0L192-F1
#
_cell.length_a   1.000
_cell.length_b   1.000
_cell.length_c   1.000
_cell.angle_alpha   90.00
_cell.angle_beta   90.00
_cell.angle_gamma   90.00
#
_symmetry.space_group_name_H-M   'P 1'
#
loop_
_entity.id
_entity.type
_entity.pdbx_description
1 polymer ?
#
loop_
_entity_poly.entity_id
_entity_poly.type
_entity_poly.pdbx_seq_one_letter_code
_entity_poly.pdbx_strand_id
1 'polypeptide(L)'
;MLCPCSPSASQEQFLEVARGQRSPCSLTFGQLACAQESWLQDLQDDFLTSLYSCLASKPTTAVDPEYSILFFSKYDARKLLASLTAFSQQFSQVPLSLEWSLILMNGLWERLLRVPGIGTPPVLLQWLREGLEPFLVEPRVFGCLRAKDVSCEEFRQLVAALDGIYSQLPVEEQRNLYAGIKHFLTQDESSQKCYSEAIPSLNSTAWFRNYLGSFLEHATVEDLQLFGDEPTVASSLLRDWEDFSPAVLGALGQAALGLSVSSIQEKIPEEQLEAALPALGSVRGWSAEQSRALVSKTAPLGLPGIGSAQGGLESPSLEVSRECLEGDKILDGQSLAELGTLVGGLNSSTLWSLSPEVVLEAIQLPGFAQSVDSLPSALKRTLVEKVSSRADRPTELVKLIPNALASYIPKSLLVFGEEEPDVQDLNDKPWTRDQAAMFFADVVKAEPDFSRLSQSVLQGFTCAAAGAVGAERFQELAKAMRKRKVRLGQDQKIPGTQVSEESAEVLGRLLCDLGGDHIRSSGGRLLEALSHCGSFLPEQEEAIRDVLSAGNTTFG
;
A
#
# COMPACT_ATOMS: atom_id res chain seq x y z
N MET A 1 19.11 21.78 43.02
CA MET A 1 18.80 23.13 43.54
C MET A 1 19.39 24.11 42.52
N LEU A 2 18.57 24.68 41.63
CA LEU A 2 19.00 25.40 40.41
C LEU A 2 19.42 26.85 40.63
N CYS A 3 18.85 27.49 41.64
CA CYS A 3 19.08 28.89 41.99
C CYS A 3 20.26 29.25 42.93
N PRO A 4 21.01 28.32 43.58
CA PRO A 4 22.13 28.70 44.45
C PRO A 4 23.32 29.35 43.73
N CYS A 5 23.47 29.11 42.42
CA CYS A 5 24.66 29.53 41.65
C CYS A 5 24.44 30.77 40.75
N SER A 6 23.19 31.25 40.62
CA SER A 6 22.87 32.44 39.83
C SER A 6 22.67 33.65 40.77
N PRO A 7 23.23 34.84 40.48
CA PRO A 7 22.97 36.03 41.28
C PRO A 7 21.47 36.35 41.23
N SER A 8 20.78 36.35 42.37
CA SER A 8 19.37 36.73 42.45
C SER A 8 19.22 38.23 42.13
N ALA A 9 18.19 38.59 41.36
CA ALA A 9 17.83 39.98 41.16
C ALA A 9 17.38 40.60 42.50
N SER A 10 17.66 41.89 42.72
CA SER A 10 17.07 42.59 43.85
C SER A 10 15.55 42.68 43.66
N GLN A 11 14.81 42.65 44.78
CA GLN A 11 13.35 42.73 44.76
C GLN A 11 12.86 44.00 44.03
N GLU A 12 13.50 45.14 44.28
CA GLU A 12 13.19 46.41 43.62
C GLU A 12 13.38 46.31 42.10
N GLN A 13 14.52 45.78 41.64
CA GLN A 13 14.81 45.65 40.21
C GLN A 13 13.82 44.72 39.50
N PHE A 14 13.41 43.62 40.15
CA PHE A 14 12.40 42.73 39.59
C PHE A 14 11.03 43.42 39.51
N LEU A 15 10.61 44.11 40.57
CA LEU A 15 9.30 44.78 40.60
C LEU A 15 9.21 45.95 39.60
N GLU A 16 10.31 46.69 39.38
CA GLU A 16 10.39 47.70 38.30
C GLU A 16 10.14 47.07 36.93
N VAL A 17 10.75 45.91 36.67
CA VAL A 17 10.56 45.17 35.42
C VAL A 17 9.14 44.61 35.32
N ALA A 18 8.62 43.99 36.39
CA ALA A 18 7.31 43.38 36.41
C ALA A 18 6.19 44.40 36.13
N ARG A 19 6.33 45.62 36.67
CA ARG A 19 5.40 46.73 36.48
C ARG A 19 5.60 47.52 35.19
N GLY A 20 6.54 47.13 34.33
CA GLY A 20 6.84 47.82 33.06
C GLY A 20 7.57 49.16 33.21
N GLN A 21 8.13 49.45 34.39
CA GLN A 21 8.93 50.66 34.64
C GLN A 21 10.36 50.53 34.11
N ARG A 22 10.79 49.29 33.83
CA ARG A 22 12.12 48.96 33.31
C ARG A 22 12.04 47.82 32.30
N SER A 23 12.94 47.83 31.31
CA SER A 23 12.99 46.76 30.29
C SER A 23 13.31 45.39 30.92
N PRO A 24 12.59 44.32 30.53
CA PRO A 24 12.90 42.94 30.93
C PRO A 24 14.30 42.48 30.54
N CYS A 25 14.89 43.11 29.53
CA CYS A 25 16.24 42.79 29.04
C CYS A 25 17.33 43.06 30.08
N SER A 26 17.01 43.84 31.13
CA SER A 26 17.92 44.15 32.23
C SER A 26 18.16 42.97 33.19
N LEU A 27 17.37 41.91 33.07
CA LEU A 27 17.49 40.68 33.86
C LEU A 27 17.88 39.50 32.96
N THR A 28 18.62 38.54 33.53
CA THR A 28 18.81 37.24 32.87
C THR A 28 17.58 36.37 33.05
N PHE A 29 17.39 35.40 32.15
CA PHE A 29 16.26 34.47 32.29
C PHE A 29 16.37 33.62 33.55
N GLY A 30 17.59 33.23 33.97
CA GLY A 30 17.83 32.59 35.27
C GLY A 30 17.44 33.46 36.46
N GLN A 31 17.68 34.78 36.40
CA GLN A 31 17.23 35.72 37.43
C GLN A 31 15.71 35.80 37.54
N LEU A 32 15.01 35.83 36.40
CA LEU A 32 13.55 35.77 36.35
C LEU A 32 13.02 34.43 36.89
N ALA A 33 13.62 33.32 36.46
CA ALA A 33 13.30 31.98 36.90
C ALA A 33 13.59 31.74 38.39
N CYS A 34 14.52 32.47 39.01
CA CYS A 34 14.85 32.35 40.43
C CYS A 34 14.16 33.40 41.33
N ALA A 35 13.34 34.29 40.78
CA ALA A 35 12.57 35.27 41.55
C ALA A 35 11.57 34.59 42.52
N GLN A 36 11.14 35.29 43.57
CA GLN A 36 10.10 34.75 44.47
C GLN A 36 8.75 34.69 43.76
N GLU A 37 7.97 33.64 44.05
CA GLU A 37 6.63 33.42 43.46
C GLU A 37 5.68 34.61 43.67
N SER A 38 5.76 35.27 44.83
CA SER A 38 4.97 36.46 45.15
C SER A 38 5.21 37.62 44.18
N TRP A 39 6.40 37.73 43.59
CA TRP A 39 6.74 38.83 42.68
C TRP A 39 6.18 38.62 41.28
N LEU A 40 5.98 37.36 40.84
CA LEU A 40 5.37 37.08 39.53
C LEU A 40 3.92 37.56 39.45
N GLN A 41 3.30 37.87 40.58
CA GLN A 41 1.96 38.45 40.62
C GLN A 41 1.93 39.90 40.10
N ASP A 42 3.05 40.62 40.08
CA ASP A 42 3.09 42.00 39.58
C ASP A 42 3.37 42.08 38.06
N LEU A 43 3.51 40.95 37.36
CA LEU A 43 3.78 40.92 35.92
C LEU A 43 2.59 41.47 35.11
N GLN A 44 2.89 42.38 34.18
CA GLN A 44 1.92 42.87 33.20
C GLN A 44 1.53 41.78 32.19
N ASP A 45 0.37 41.97 31.54
CA ASP A 45 -0.14 41.03 30.54
C ASP A 45 0.80 40.96 29.30
N ASP A 46 1.43 42.04 28.87
CA ASP A 46 2.37 42.03 27.74
C ASP A 46 3.80 41.56 28.10
N PHE A 47 4.01 41.07 29.32
CA PHE A 47 5.35 40.74 29.81
C PHE A 47 6.05 39.67 28.98
N LEU A 48 5.37 38.57 28.61
CA LEU A 48 5.97 37.50 27.80
C LEU A 48 6.43 38.01 26.43
N THR A 49 5.65 38.92 25.85
CA THR A 49 5.95 39.56 24.57
C THR A 49 7.22 40.40 24.66
N SER A 50 7.29 41.24 25.69
CA SER A 50 8.47 42.06 25.99
C SER A 50 9.69 41.20 26.31
N LEU A 51 9.52 40.11 27.05
CA LEU A 51 10.58 39.17 27.39
C LEU A 51 11.12 38.46 26.15
N TYR A 52 10.26 37.98 25.25
CA TYR A 52 10.70 37.32 24.02
C TYR A 52 11.55 38.26 23.16
N SER A 53 11.19 39.53 23.01
CA SER A 53 12.01 40.49 22.26
C SER A 53 13.45 40.59 22.80
N CYS A 54 13.63 40.42 24.12
CA CYS A 54 14.93 40.40 24.79
C CYS A 54 15.69 39.09 24.61
N LEU A 55 14.97 37.97 24.48
CA LEU A 55 15.54 36.63 24.37
C LEU A 55 15.86 36.27 22.91
N ALA A 56 15.02 36.64 21.97
CA ALA A 56 15.15 36.31 20.54
C ALA A 56 16.47 36.76 19.92
N SER A 57 17.08 37.82 20.45
CA SER A 57 18.38 38.35 20.01
C SER A 57 19.60 37.66 20.66
N LYS A 58 19.39 36.77 21.63
CA LYS A 58 20.44 36.05 22.38
C LYS A 58 20.58 34.60 21.90
N PRO A 59 21.77 33.99 21.99
CA PRO A 59 21.94 32.58 21.70
C PRO A 59 21.13 31.73 22.67
N THR A 60 20.50 30.67 22.17
CA THR A 60 19.62 29.77 22.93
C THR A 60 20.32 29.07 24.09
N THR A 61 21.64 28.89 24.00
CA THR A 61 22.50 28.41 25.10
C THR A 61 22.50 29.30 26.34
N ALA A 62 22.01 30.55 26.24
CA ALA A 62 21.86 31.45 27.38
C ALA A 62 20.61 31.16 28.23
N VAL A 63 19.72 30.28 27.76
CA VAL A 63 18.52 29.86 28.47
C VAL A 63 18.55 28.36 28.70
N ASP A 64 18.82 27.97 29.94
CA ASP A 64 18.69 26.58 30.38
C ASP A 64 17.20 26.17 30.35
N PRO A 65 16.82 25.07 29.68
CA PRO A 65 15.45 24.54 29.72
C PRO A 65 14.91 24.37 31.14
N GLU A 66 15.76 24.06 32.13
CA GLU A 66 15.35 23.93 33.53
C GLU A 66 14.89 25.27 34.12
N TYR A 67 15.46 26.41 33.68
CA TYR A 67 14.98 27.73 34.08
C TYR A 67 13.60 28.06 33.49
N SER A 68 13.29 27.56 32.29
CA SER A 68 11.97 27.77 31.67
C SER A 68 10.90 27.08 32.50
N ILE A 69 11.12 25.80 32.80
CA ILE A 69 10.24 25.00 33.68
C ILE A 69 10.07 25.68 35.03
N LEU A 70 11.17 26.12 35.65
CA LEU A 70 11.11 26.79 36.95
C LEU A 70 10.32 28.11 36.89
N PHE A 71 10.53 28.93 35.86
CA PHE A 71 9.82 30.20 35.68
C PHE A 71 8.31 29.99 35.57
N PHE A 72 7.87 29.16 34.61
CA PHE A 72 6.44 28.93 34.37
C PHE A 72 5.77 28.17 35.52
N SER A 73 6.48 27.32 36.25
CA SER A 73 5.92 26.60 37.41
C SER A 73 5.38 27.50 38.52
N LYS A 74 5.88 28.75 38.60
CA LYS A 74 5.48 29.77 39.59
C LYS A 74 4.56 30.85 39.03
N TYR A 75 4.33 30.86 37.71
CA TYR A 75 3.50 31.86 37.06
C TYR A 75 2.02 31.55 37.37
N ASP A 76 1.26 32.49 37.92
CA ASP A 76 -0.18 32.29 38.15
C ASP A 76 -0.90 31.90 36.86
N ALA A 77 -1.76 30.88 36.91
CA ALA A 77 -2.38 30.33 35.71
C ALA A 77 -3.32 31.33 35.00
N ARG A 78 -4.03 32.18 35.74
CA ARG A 78 -4.95 33.16 35.15
C ARG A 78 -4.18 34.30 34.49
N LYS A 79 -3.13 34.79 35.16
CA LYS A 79 -2.24 35.81 34.59
C LYS A 79 -1.41 35.28 33.43
N LEU A 80 -0.99 34.02 33.50
CA LEU A 80 -0.27 33.38 32.40
C LEU A 80 -1.16 33.30 31.16
N LEU A 81 -2.43 32.91 31.29
CA LEU A 81 -3.36 32.89 30.16
C LEU A 81 -3.51 34.30 29.54
N ALA A 82 -3.79 35.33 30.35
CA ALA A 82 -3.87 36.71 29.87
C ALA A 82 -2.59 37.16 29.16
N SER A 83 -1.43 36.78 29.70
CA SER A 83 -0.14 37.12 29.09
C SER A 83 0.15 36.36 27.80
N LEU A 84 -0.27 35.09 27.73
CA LEU A 84 -0.20 34.31 26.50
C LEU A 84 -1.16 34.83 25.43
N THR A 85 -2.26 35.46 25.80
CA THR A 85 -3.15 36.13 24.84
C THR A 85 -2.51 37.34 24.21
N ALA A 86 -1.88 38.20 25.01
CA ALA A 86 -1.11 39.31 24.47
C ALA A 86 0.06 38.81 23.59
N PHE A 87 0.69 37.71 23.99
CA PHE A 87 1.76 37.07 23.23
C PHE A 87 1.27 36.51 21.89
N SER A 88 0.20 35.70 21.91
CA SER A 88 -0.37 35.07 20.73
C SER A 88 -0.78 36.08 19.65
N GLN A 89 -1.41 37.18 20.07
CA GLN A 89 -1.78 38.26 19.15
C GLN A 89 -0.58 38.79 18.34
N GLN A 90 0.59 38.92 18.96
CA GLN A 90 1.80 39.38 18.26
C GLN A 90 2.40 38.33 17.32
N PHE A 91 2.34 37.05 17.66
CA PHE A 91 2.97 35.96 16.88
C PHE A 91 2.00 35.21 15.95
N SER A 92 0.74 35.63 15.88
CA SER A 92 -0.26 35.12 14.92
C SER A 92 0.16 35.23 13.45
N GLN A 93 1.01 36.21 13.12
CA GLN A 93 1.45 36.48 11.74
C GLN A 93 2.86 35.98 11.44
N VAL A 94 3.68 35.78 12.49
CA VAL A 94 5.08 35.40 12.36
C VAL A 94 5.38 34.32 13.41
N PRO A 95 5.60 33.07 13.01
CA PRO A 95 5.84 31.99 13.95
C PRO A 95 7.17 32.19 14.70
N LEU A 96 7.23 31.68 15.91
CA LEU A 96 8.45 31.64 16.71
C LEU A 96 9.48 30.74 16.01
N SER A 97 10.77 31.07 16.13
CA SER A 97 11.83 30.12 15.77
C SER A 97 11.68 28.82 16.56
N LEU A 98 12.01 27.69 15.93
CA LEU A 98 11.92 26.34 16.49
C LEU A 98 12.52 26.22 17.89
N GLU A 99 13.72 26.77 18.11
CA GLU A 99 14.42 26.65 19.38
C GLU A 99 13.69 27.35 20.52
N TRP A 100 13.17 28.56 20.27
CA TRP A 100 12.41 29.31 21.27
C TRP A 100 11.03 28.73 21.53
N SER A 101 10.37 28.18 20.50
CA SER A 101 9.10 27.45 20.66
C SER A 101 9.27 26.29 21.63
N LEU A 102 10.31 25.46 21.46
CA LEU A 102 10.59 24.32 22.34
C LEU A 102 10.92 24.73 23.78
N ILE A 103 11.79 25.74 23.96
CA ILE A 103 12.20 26.19 25.31
C ILE A 103 10.99 26.73 26.09
N LEU A 104 10.18 27.60 25.48
CA LEU A 104 9.02 28.17 26.15
C LEU A 104 7.94 27.12 26.37
N MET A 105 7.68 26.26 25.38
CA MET A 105 6.67 25.21 25.52
C MET A 105 6.98 24.18 26.58
N ASN A 106 8.23 23.76 26.73
CA ASN A 106 8.59 22.83 27.80
C ASN A 106 8.22 23.38 29.19
N GLY A 107 8.41 24.68 29.41
CA GLY A 107 8.03 25.31 30.68
C GLY A 107 6.53 25.57 30.80
N LEU A 108 5.90 26.08 29.74
CA LEU A 108 4.44 26.27 29.68
C LEU A 108 3.68 24.96 29.94
N TRP A 109 4.16 23.87 29.34
CA TRP A 109 3.52 22.56 29.40
C TRP A 109 3.45 22.02 30.83
N GLU A 110 4.56 22.11 31.57
CA GLU A 110 4.62 21.74 33.00
C GLU A 110 3.66 22.57 33.85
N ARG A 111 3.39 23.83 33.46
CA ARG A 111 2.40 24.67 34.14
C ARG A 111 0.97 24.31 33.76
N LEU A 112 0.69 24.08 32.47
CA LEU A 112 -0.60 23.65 31.95
C LEU A 112 -1.11 22.39 32.64
N LEU A 113 -0.25 21.38 32.82
CA LEU A 113 -0.61 20.13 33.52
C LEU A 113 -1.06 20.34 34.98
N ARG A 114 -0.71 21.48 35.59
CA ARG A 114 -1.12 21.83 36.96
C ARG A 114 -2.39 22.67 37.01
N VAL A 115 -2.95 23.06 35.86
CA VAL A 115 -4.21 23.82 35.80
C VAL A 115 -5.39 22.89 36.10
N PRO A 116 -6.23 23.19 37.10
CA PRO A 116 -7.39 22.36 37.42
C PRO A 116 -8.33 22.23 36.23
N GLY A 117 -8.65 20.99 35.85
CA GLY A 117 -9.56 20.71 34.75
C GLY A 117 -8.98 20.96 33.37
N ILE A 118 -7.65 21.05 33.21
CA ILE A 118 -7.01 21.26 31.91
C ILE A 118 -7.33 20.18 30.86
N GLY A 119 -7.65 18.96 31.28
CA GLY A 119 -8.15 17.91 30.37
C GLY A 119 -9.58 18.14 29.87
N THR A 120 -10.35 19.05 30.48
CA THR A 120 -11.72 19.29 30.01
C THR A 120 -11.70 20.12 28.73
N PRO A 121 -12.46 19.75 27.67
CA PRO A 121 -12.48 20.48 26.41
C PRO A 121 -12.68 21.99 26.57
N PRO A 122 -13.58 22.51 27.43
CA PRO A 122 -13.76 23.96 27.57
C PRO A 122 -12.53 24.72 28.07
N VAL A 123 -11.81 24.15 29.04
CA VAL A 123 -10.60 24.79 29.61
C VAL A 123 -9.44 24.69 28.63
N LEU A 124 -9.26 23.52 27.99
CA LEU A 124 -8.19 23.33 27.01
C LEU A 124 -8.39 24.20 25.76
N LEU A 125 -9.62 24.25 25.23
CA LEU A 125 -10.00 25.10 24.10
C LEU A 125 -9.72 26.56 24.39
N GLN A 126 -9.96 27.02 25.62
CA GLN A 126 -9.68 28.38 26.01
C GLN A 126 -8.18 28.68 25.89
N TRP A 127 -7.32 27.83 26.43
CA TRP A 127 -5.86 28.02 26.35
C TRP A 127 -5.33 27.91 24.92
N LEU A 128 -5.85 26.98 24.13
CA LEU A 128 -5.46 26.81 22.72
C LEU A 128 -5.83 28.03 21.89
N ARG A 129 -7.08 28.50 21.97
CA ARG A 129 -7.58 29.65 21.22
C ARG A 129 -6.95 30.96 21.69
N GLU A 130 -6.81 31.13 23.00
CA GLU A 130 -6.43 32.42 23.55
C GLU A 130 -4.93 32.58 23.69
N GLY A 131 -4.08 31.54 23.60
CA GLY A 131 -2.66 31.74 23.92
C GLY A 131 -1.64 30.77 23.34
N LEU A 132 -2.04 29.53 23.02
CA LEU A 132 -1.08 28.50 22.61
C LEU A 132 -0.92 28.36 21.10
N GLU A 133 -1.76 28.99 20.29
CA GLU A 133 -1.72 28.97 18.83
C GLU A 133 -0.30 29.11 18.23
N PRO A 134 0.58 30.04 18.65
CA PRO A 134 1.90 30.21 18.04
C PRO A 134 2.85 29.03 18.27
N PHE A 135 2.50 28.13 19.17
CA PHE A 135 3.29 26.95 19.52
C PHE A 135 2.77 25.65 18.89
N LEU A 136 1.61 25.70 18.23
CA LEU A 136 0.95 24.56 17.60
C LEU A 136 1.52 24.18 16.21
N VAL A 137 2.52 24.95 15.74
CA VAL A 137 3.02 24.88 14.37
C VAL A 137 3.97 23.70 14.12
N GLU A 138 4.52 23.06 15.16
CA GLU A 138 5.60 22.09 14.99
C GLU A 138 5.23 20.64 15.42
N PRO A 139 5.38 19.64 14.52
CA PRO A 139 5.15 18.22 14.82
C PRO A 139 5.96 17.66 16.00
N ARG A 140 7.09 18.28 16.35
CA ARG A 140 7.95 17.86 17.48
C ARG A 140 7.29 17.99 18.84
N VAL A 141 6.32 18.90 18.99
CA VAL A 141 5.55 19.04 20.25
C VAL A 141 4.81 17.75 20.57
N PHE A 142 4.28 17.06 19.55
CA PHE A 142 3.61 15.76 19.72
C PHE A 142 4.59 14.64 20.10
N GLY A 143 5.86 14.75 19.70
CA GLY A 143 6.94 13.88 20.21
C GLY A 143 7.19 14.10 21.72
N CYS A 144 7.15 15.36 22.18
CA CYS A 144 7.25 15.68 23.61
C CYS A 144 6.02 15.18 24.41
N LEU A 145 4.81 15.28 23.86
CA LEU A 145 3.60 14.73 24.48
C LEU A 145 3.75 13.23 24.75
N ARG A 146 4.31 12.51 23.78
CA ARG A 146 4.56 11.08 23.91
C ARG A 146 5.66 10.75 24.92
N ALA A 147 6.77 11.49 24.91
CA ALA A 147 7.87 11.33 25.88
C ALA A 147 7.46 11.59 27.35
N LYS A 148 6.27 12.15 27.56
CA LYS A 148 5.67 12.42 28.88
C LYS A 148 4.57 11.43 29.26
N ASP A 149 4.43 10.31 28.53
CA ASP A 149 3.44 9.25 28.80
C ASP A 149 1.98 9.74 28.84
N VAL A 150 1.61 10.69 27.99
CA VAL A 150 0.21 11.18 27.87
C VAL A 150 -0.72 10.02 27.51
N SER A 151 -1.82 9.87 28.27
CA SER A 151 -2.79 8.80 28.03
C SER A 151 -3.63 9.04 26.76
N CYS A 152 -4.18 7.98 26.18
CA CYS A 152 -5.02 8.10 24.97
C CYS A 152 -6.30 8.91 25.17
N GLU A 153 -6.83 8.95 26.40
CA GLU A 153 -8.00 9.75 26.76
C GLU A 153 -7.66 11.25 26.83
N GLU A 154 -6.50 11.59 27.40
CA GLU A 154 -6.00 12.98 27.43
C GLU A 154 -5.63 13.45 26.02
N PHE A 155 -4.99 12.59 25.22
CA PHE A 155 -4.68 12.91 23.83
C PHE A 155 -5.95 13.12 23.00
N ARG A 156 -7.02 12.34 23.23
CA ARG A 156 -8.33 12.54 22.59
C ARG A 156 -8.90 13.93 22.87
N GLN A 157 -8.85 14.36 24.12
CA GLN A 157 -9.37 15.66 24.54
C GLN A 157 -8.59 16.81 23.88
N LEU A 158 -7.28 16.62 23.70
CA LEU A 158 -6.44 17.55 22.96
C LEU A 158 -6.80 17.63 21.49
N VAL A 159 -6.96 16.50 20.78
CA VAL A 159 -7.35 16.51 19.37
C VAL A 159 -8.75 17.12 19.19
N ALA A 160 -9.71 16.82 20.06
CA ALA A 160 -11.04 17.43 20.03
C ALA A 160 -10.99 18.96 20.22
N ALA A 161 -10.07 19.46 21.04
CA ALA A 161 -9.88 20.89 21.23
C ALA A 161 -9.22 21.55 20.00
N LEU A 162 -8.25 20.87 19.36
CA LEU A 162 -7.66 21.33 18.10
C LEU A 162 -8.69 21.35 16.96
N ASP A 163 -9.58 20.36 16.92
CA ASP A 163 -10.66 20.28 15.93
C ASP A 163 -11.60 21.50 16.01
N GLY A 164 -11.89 21.96 17.23
CA GLY A 164 -12.71 23.14 17.47
C GLY A 164 -12.14 24.47 16.94
N ILE A 165 -10.84 24.53 16.60
CA ILE A 165 -10.20 25.69 15.96
C ILE A 165 -9.82 25.43 14.49
N TYR A 166 -10.01 24.21 13.98
CA TYR A 166 -9.56 23.77 12.65
C TYR A 166 -9.91 24.74 11.52
N SER A 167 -11.15 25.22 11.48
CA SER A 167 -11.66 26.11 10.43
C SER A 167 -11.07 27.53 10.45
N GLN A 168 -10.38 27.91 11.51
CA GLN A 168 -9.73 29.21 11.66
C GLN A 168 -8.25 29.17 11.24
N LEU A 169 -7.69 27.97 11.08
CA LEU A 169 -6.27 27.77 10.78
C LEU A 169 -6.01 27.81 9.26
N PRO A 170 -4.86 28.36 8.81
CA PRO A 170 -4.35 28.17 7.46
C PRO A 170 -4.15 26.69 7.11
N VAL A 171 -4.28 26.34 5.83
CA VAL A 171 -4.16 24.95 5.34
C VAL A 171 -2.82 24.30 5.70
N GLU A 172 -1.73 25.07 5.66
CA GLU A 172 -0.39 24.58 6.09
C GLU A 172 -0.37 24.19 7.57
N GLU A 173 -1.03 24.97 8.44
CA GLU A 173 -1.10 24.68 9.88
C GLU A 173 -1.99 23.48 10.18
N GLN A 174 -3.12 23.33 9.45
CA GLN A 174 -3.96 22.14 9.52
C GLN A 174 -3.16 20.86 9.20
N ARG A 175 -2.33 20.91 8.14
CA ARG A 175 -1.44 19.81 7.73
C ARG A 175 -0.37 19.52 8.78
N ASN A 176 0.26 20.56 9.36
CA ASN A 176 1.29 20.40 10.38
C ASN A 176 0.72 19.79 11.66
N LEU A 177 -0.47 20.20 12.08
CA LEU A 177 -1.18 19.61 13.20
C LEU A 177 -1.52 18.14 12.95
N TYR A 178 -2.04 17.81 11.76
CA TYR A 178 -2.29 16.41 11.40
C TYR A 178 -1.01 15.57 11.42
N ALA A 179 0.09 16.08 10.86
CA ALA A 179 1.40 15.40 10.88
C ALA A 179 1.88 15.14 12.32
N GLY A 180 1.65 16.08 13.23
CA GLY A 180 1.89 15.90 14.65
C GLY A 180 1.01 14.83 15.30
N ILE A 181 -0.29 14.83 15.01
CA ILE A 181 -1.23 13.82 15.50
C ILE A 181 -0.81 12.42 15.03
N LYS A 182 -0.50 12.27 13.74
CA LYS A 182 0.04 11.05 13.16
C LYS A 182 1.32 10.60 13.85
N HIS A 183 2.26 11.52 14.11
CA HIS A 183 3.52 11.21 14.79
C HIS A 183 3.30 10.64 16.20
N PHE A 184 2.36 11.22 16.97
CA PHE A 184 1.98 10.68 18.28
C PHE A 184 1.45 9.24 18.18
N LEU A 185 0.69 8.93 17.13
CA LEU A 185 0.05 7.63 16.94
C LEU A 185 0.98 6.53 16.36
N THR A 186 2.13 6.85 15.74
CA THR A 186 2.84 5.90 14.83
C THR A 186 4.28 5.50 15.19
N GLN A 187 5.00 6.22 16.07
CA GLN A 187 6.46 6.07 16.23
C GLN A 187 7.05 4.76 16.80
N ASP A 188 6.32 3.77 17.33
CA ASP A 188 6.98 2.53 17.84
C ASP A 188 6.09 1.27 17.81
N GLU A 189 6.75 0.09 17.70
CA GLU A 189 6.15 -1.26 17.70
C GLU A 189 5.38 -1.59 19.00
N SER A 190 5.56 -0.81 20.06
CA SER A 190 4.76 -0.90 21.28
C SER A 190 3.45 -0.10 21.14
N SER A 191 2.50 -0.67 20.41
CA SER A 191 1.07 -0.75 20.76
C SER A 191 0.45 0.38 21.62
N GLN A 192 0.70 1.65 21.34
CA GLN A 192 -0.15 2.75 21.82
C GLN A 192 -0.98 3.28 20.66
N LYS A 193 -1.61 2.33 19.99
CA LYS A 193 -2.75 2.56 19.12
C LYS A 193 -3.84 3.00 20.07
N CYS A 194 -4.22 4.28 20.06
CA CYS A 194 -5.22 4.80 20.99
C CYS A 194 -6.65 4.24 20.79
N TYR A 195 -6.75 3.18 20.00
CA TYR A 195 -7.85 2.26 19.86
C TYR A 195 -7.70 1.08 20.84
N SER A 196 -8.73 0.80 21.63
CA SER A 196 -8.73 -0.37 22.54
C SER A 196 -10.13 -0.92 22.67
N GLU A 197 -10.35 -2.17 22.21
CA GLU A 197 -11.61 -2.89 22.35
C GLU A 197 -12.10 -2.99 23.82
N ALA A 198 -11.15 -3.02 24.78
CA ALA A 198 -11.44 -3.15 26.20
C ALA A 198 -12.02 -1.89 26.86
N ILE A 199 -11.94 -0.71 26.21
CA ILE A 199 -12.33 0.57 26.79
C ILE A 199 -13.55 1.12 26.04
N PRO A 200 -14.73 1.25 26.67
CA PRO A 200 -15.96 1.72 26.02
C PRO A 200 -15.87 3.10 25.33
N SER A 201 -14.98 3.99 25.77
CA SER A 201 -14.74 5.28 25.11
C SER A 201 -13.82 5.18 23.88
N LEU A 202 -13.14 4.04 23.69
CA LEU A 202 -12.12 3.78 22.67
C LEU A 202 -12.44 2.55 21.78
N ASN A 203 -13.61 1.92 21.94
CA ASN A 203 -14.00 0.69 21.24
C ASN A 203 -15.10 0.88 20.17
N SER A 204 -15.58 2.11 19.94
CA SER A 204 -16.61 2.39 18.94
C SER A 204 -16.00 2.68 17.56
N THR A 205 -16.64 2.27 16.48
CA THR A 205 -16.25 2.63 15.10
C THR A 205 -16.41 4.13 14.81
N ALA A 206 -17.22 4.83 15.61
CA ALA A 206 -17.26 6.30 15.64
C ALA A 206 -15.99 6.93 16.23
N TRP A 207 -15.10 6.12 16.83
CA TRP A 207 -13.88 6.59 17.47
C TRP A 207 -13.00 7.38 16.53
N PHE A 208 -12.65 6.88 15.34
CA PHE A 208 -11.78 7.63 14.41
C PHE A 208 -12.37 8.97 13.97
N ARG A 209 -13.68 9.01 13.68
CA ARG A 209 -14.38 10.25 13.32
C ARG A 209 -14.46 11.23 14.50
N ASN A 210 -14.80 10.74 15.69
CA ASN A 210 -14.91 11.56 16.90
C ASN A 210 -13.55 11.96 17.48
N TYR A 211 -12.48 11.24 17.12
CA TYR A 211 -11.13 11.45 17.61
C TYR A 211 -10.35 12.40 16.71
N LEU A 212 -10.31 12.13 15.39
CA LEU A 212 -9.58 12.96 14.43
C LEU A 212 -10.40 14.18 13.98
N GLY A 213 -11.73 14.13 14.06
CA GLY A 213 -12.60 15.22 13.64
C GLY A 213 -12.32 15.65 12.19
N SER A 214 -12.18 16.95 12.00
CA SER A 214 -11.89 17.61 10.71
C SER A 214 -10.49 17.28 10.18
N PHE A 215 -9.53 16.91 11.04
CA PHE A 215 -8.19 16.51 10.60
C PHE A 215 -8.17 15.23 9.77
N LEU A 216 -9.28 14.48 9.74
CA LEU A 216 -9.45 13.34 8.85
C LEU A 216 -9.28 13.73 7.37
N GLU A 217 -9.54 15.00 7.00
CA GLU A 217 -9.32 15.52 5.64
C GLU A 217 -7.86 15.37 5.17
N HIS A 218 -6.89 15.42 6.09
CA HIS A 218 -5.46 15.28 5.77
C HIS A 218 -4.94 13.85 5.92
N ALA A 219 -5.79 12.90 6.33
CA ALA A 219 -5.39 11.52 6.59
C ALA A 219 -5.32 10.66 5.32
N THR A 220 -4.22 9.92 5.16
CA THR A 220 -4.12 8.90 4.10
C THR A 220 -4.61 7.53 4.58
N VAL A 221 -4.86 6.64 3.63
CA VAL A 221 -5.29 5.26 3.92
C VAL A 221 -4.22 4.50 4.69
N GLU A 222 -2.95 4.70 4.34
CA GLU A 222 -1.82 4.12 5.05
C GLU A 222 -1.80 4.59 6.51
N ASP A 223 -2.18 5.84 6.77
CA ASP A 223 -2.24 6.39 8.11
C ASP A 223 -3.35 5.74 8.94
N LEU A 224 -4.54 5.58 8.36
CA LEU A 224 -5.66 4.90 9.02
C LEU A 224 -5.36 3.41 9.29
N GLN A 225 -4.63 2.74 8.40
CA GLN A 225 -4.15 1.37 8.58
C GLN A 225 -3.05 1.26 9.65
N LEU A 226 -2.24 2.30 9.84
CA LEU A 226 -1.25 2.35 10.92
C LEU A 226 -1.92 2.54 12.28
N PHE A 227 -3.06 3.23 12.33
CA PHE A 227 -3.75 3.55 13.58
C PHE A 227 -4.60 2.39 14.15
N GLY A 228 -4.94 1.38 13.36
CA GLY A 228 -5.80 0.26 13.75
C GLY A 228 -5.29 -1.11 13.28
N ASP A 229 -5.52 -2.16 14.06
CA ASP A 229 -5.08 -3.53 13.77
C ASP A 229 -6.13 -4.35 13.01
N GLU A 230 -6.72 -3.88 11.89
CA GLU A 230 -7.54 -4.77 11.02
C GLU A 230 -8.14 -4.10 9.74
N PRO A 231 -8.26 -4.83 8.61
CA PRO A 231 -9.11 -4.43 7.46
C PRO A 231 -10.62 -4.30 7.77
N THR A 232 -11.13 -4.85 8.88
CA THR A 232 -12.52 -4.68 9.37
C THR A 232 -12.82 -3.29 9.90
N VAL A 233 -11.80 -2.52 10.31
CA VAL A 233 -12.00 -1.13 10.74
C VAL A 233 -12.44 -0.28 9.55
N ALA A 234 -11.80 -0.43 8.38
CA ALA A 234 -12.17 0.30 7.16
C ALA A 234 -13.59 -0.05 6.68
N SER A 235 -13.97 -1.33 6.69
CA SER A 235 -15.32 -1.76 6.27
C SER A 235 -16.41 -1.34 7.25
N SER A 236 -16.10 -1.23 8.54
CA SER A 236 -17.04 -0.74 9.54
C SER A 236 -17.18 0.79 9.52
N LEU A 237 -16.11 1.54 9.20
CA LEU A 237 -16.12 3.00 9.05
C LEU A 237 -16.99 3.47 7.87
N LEU A 238 -16.96 2.73 6.76
CA LEU A 238 -17.66 3.08 5.53
C LEU A 238 -19.16 2.74 5.57
N ARG A 239 -19.61 1.94 6.55
CA ARG A 239 -21.00 1.50 6.66
C ARG A 239 -21.97 2.63 7.05
N ASP A 240 -21.50 3.59 7.86
CA ASP A 240 -22.27 4.74 8.38
C ASP A 240 -21.80 6.08 7.76
N TRP A 241 -21.22 6.00 6.55
CA TRP A 241 -20.80 7.17 5.79
C TRP A 241 -21.97 7.71 4.95
N GLU A 242 -22.17 9.03 4.97
CA GLU A 242 -23.30 9.70 4.28
C GLU A 242 -22.86 10.63 3.14
N ASP A 243 -21.60 11.09 3.12
CA ASP A 243 -21.07 11.98 2.06
C ASP A 243 -20.15 11.23 1.09
N PHE A 244 -20.70 10.82 -0.05
CA PHE A 244 -19.96 10.15 -1.12
C PHE A 244 -19.62 11.09 -2.27
N SER A 245 -19.11 12.30 -1.99
CA SER A 245 -18.57 13.18 -3.04
C SER A 245 -17.40 12.53 -3.80
N PRO A 246 -17.06 12.97 -5.02
CA PRO A 246 -16.10 12.27 -5.87
C PRO A 246 -14.68 12.47 -5.34
N ALA A 247 -14.43 13.60 -4.68
CA ALA A 247 -13.17 13.88 -3.99
C ALA A 247 -12.95 12.89 -2.83
N VAL A 248 -14.01 12.60 -2.05
CA VAL A 248 -13.94 11.63 -0.95
C VAL A 248 -13.74 10.22 -1.50
N LEU A 249 -14.56 9.80 -2.48
CA LEU A 249 -14.42 8.48 -3.12
C LEU A 249 -13.05 8.30 -3.78
N GLY A 250 -12.51 9.36 -4.39
CA GLY A 250 -11.18 9.35 -4.98
C GLY A 250 -10.05 9.28 -3.95
N ALA A 251 -10.25 9.89 -2.77
CA ALA A 251 -9.30 9.83 -1.67
C ALA A 251 -9.31 8.49 -0.91
N LEU A 252 -10.35 7.66 -1.06
CA LEU A 252 -10.46 6.37 -0.35
C LEU A 252 -9.37 5.37 -0.71
N GLY A 253 -8.78 5.44 -1.91
CA GLY A 253 -7.73 4.50 -2.34
C GLY A 253 -8.07 3.04 -2.03
N GLN A 254 -7.16 2.28 -1.41
CA GLN A 254 -7.39 0.88 -1.04
C GLN A 254 -8.45 0.69 0.07
N ALA A 255 -8.80 1.73 0.84
CA ALA A 255 -9.87 1.63 1.83
C ALA A 255 -11.25 1.46 1.17
N ALA A 256 -11.38 1.79 -0.13
CA ALA A 256 -12.61 1.56 -0.89
C ALA A 256 -13.05 0.08 -0.89
N LEU A 257 -12.14 -0.87 -0.66
CA LEU A 257 -12.45 -2.29 -0.47
C LEU A 257 -13.33 -2.56 0.76
N GLY A 258 -13.42 -1.62 1.70
CA GLY A 258 -14.34 -1.70 2.84
C GLY A 258 -15.79 -1.34 2.50
N LEU A 259 -16.06 -0.79 1.31
CA LEU A 259 -17.43 -0.45 0.90
C LEU A 259 -18.28 -1.72 0.77
N SER A 260 -19.37 -1.79 1.52
CA SER A 260 -20.33 -2.89 1.34
C SER A 260 -21.04 -2.75 -0.02
N VAL A 261 -21.41 -3.89 -0.61
CA VAL A 261 -22.21 -3.93 -1.85
C VAL A 261 -23.49 -3.10 -1.72
N SER A 262 -24.17 -3.16 -0.57
CA SER A 262 -25.34 -2.33 -0.28
C SER A 262 -25.04 -0.84 -0.26
N SER A 263 -23.90 -0.40 0.29
CA SER A 263 -23.53 1.01 0.33
C SER A 263 -23.26 1.53 -1.08
N ILE A 264 -22.57 0.74 -1.91
CA ILE A 264 -22.34 1.04 -3.33
C ILE A 264 -23.68 1.18 -4.06
N GLN A 265 -24.59 0.22 -3.88
CA GLN A 265 -25.86 0.17 -4.62
C GLN A 265 -26.91 1.18 -4.14
N GLU A 266 -26.98 1.48 -2.85
CA GLU A 266 -28.08 2.26 -2.26
C GLU A 266 -27.67 3.68 -1.86
N LYS A 267 -26.42 3.89 -1.42
CA LYS A 267 -26.00 5.16 -0.80
C LYS A 267 -25.16 6.08 -1.70
N ILE A 268 -24.35 5.53 -2.59
CA ILE A 268 -23.48 6.32 -3.48
C ILE A 268 -24.28 6.78 -4.71
N PRO A 269 -24.43 8.09 -5.02
CA PRO A 269 -25.10 8.50 -6.25
C PRO A 269 -24.26 8.16 -7.50
N GLU A 270 -24.92 7.87 -8.62
CA GLU A 270 -24.29 7.47 -9.89
C GLU A 270 -23.33 8.53 -10.44
N GLU A 271 -23.74 9.81 -10.46
CA GLU A 271 -22.90 10.94 -10.91
C GLU A 271 -21.58 11.05 -10.12
N GLN A 272 -21.64 10.79 -8.80
CA GLN A 272 -20.47 10.85 -7.94
C GLN A 272 -19.52 9.67 -8.21
N LEU A 273 -20.10 8.52 -8.54
CA LEU A 273 -19.36 7.31 -8.86
C LEU A 273 -18.68 7.42 -10.23
N GLU A 274 -19.35 7.99 -11.23
CA GLU A 274 -18.76 8.28 -12.53
C GLU A 274 -17.56 9.23 -12.41
N ALA A 275 -17.70 10.31 -11.64
CA ALA A 275 -16.62 11.26 -11.41
C ALA A 275 -15.43 10.64 -10.64
N ALA A 276 -15.67 9.65 -9.79
CA ALA A 276 -14.64 8.95 -9.01
C ALA A 276 -14.08 7.69 -9.69
N LEU A 277 -14.63 7.28 -10.83
CA LEU A 277 -14.28 6.03 -11.50
C LEU A 277 -12.78 5.87 -11.81
N PRO A 278 -12.06 6.90 -12.30
CA PRO A 278 -10.62 6.78 -12.54
C PRO A 278 -9.82 6.43 -11.28
N ALA A 279 -10.24 6.93 -10.12
CA ALA A 279 -9.59 6.63 -8.85
C ALA A 279 -9.97 5.22 -8.36
N LEU A 280 -11.24 4.85 -8.41
CA LEU A 280 -11.73 3.53 -7.99
C LEU A 280 -11.21 2.39 -8.88
N GLY A 281 -11.02 2.65 -10.18
CA GLY A 281 -10.42 1.73 -11.14
C GLY A 281 -8.93 1.44 -10.87
N SER A 282 -8.27 2.24 -10.03
CA SER A 282 -6.87 2.00 -9.62
C SER A 282 -6.73 1.08 -8.39
N VAL A 283 -7.83 0.86 -7.66
CA VAL A 283 -7.87 0.08 -6.41
C VAL A 283 -7.75 -1.40 -6.72
N ARG A 284 -6.91 -2.15 -6.00
CA ARG A 284 -6.60 -3.56 -6.35
C ARG A 284 -7.24 -4.49 -5.33
N GLY A 285 -7.83 -5.59 -5.80
CA GLY A 285 -8.38 -6.62 -4.90
C GLY A 285 -9.87 -6.47 -4.57
N TRP A 286 -10.64 -5.75 -5.40
CA TRP A 286 -12.10 -5.74 -5.32
C TRP A 286 -12.68 -7.16 -5.32
N SER A 287 -13.69 -7.40 -4.48
CA SER A 287 -14.49 -8.61 -4.59
C SER A 287 -15.25 -8.63 -5.93
N ALA A 288 -15.60 -9.82 -6.41
CA ALA A 288 -16.39 -9.96 -7.63
C ALA A 288 -17.75 -9.23 -7.52
N GLU A 289 -18.36 -9.30 -6.34
CA GLU A 289 -19.64 -8.67 -6.01
C GLU A 289 -19.52 -7.14 -5.92
N GLN A 290 -18.46 -6.62 -5.30
CA GLN A 290 -18.20 -5.18 -5.23
C GLN A 290 -17.93 -4.59 -6.61
N SER A 291 -17.05 -5.23 -7.38
CA SER A 291 -16.73 -4.83 -8.76
C SER A 291 -17.99 -4.79 -9.61
N ARG A 292 -18.83 -5.83 -9.49
CA ARG A 292 -20.09 -5.91 -10.22
C ARG A 292 -21.06 -4.82 -9.80
N ALA A 293 -21.16 -4.52 -8.51
CA ALA A 293 -22.01 -3.45 -8.00
C ALA A 293 -21.59 -2.09 -8.55
N LEU A 294 -20.28 -1.79 -8.54
CA LEU A 294 -19.71 -0.55 -9.09
C LEU A 294 -19.98 -0.44 -10.59
N VAL A 295 -19.59 -1.45 -11.36
CA VAL A 295 -19.76 -1.47 -12.82
C VAL A 295 -21.24 -1.42 -13.22
N SER A 296 -22.12 -2.11 -12.50
CA SER A 296 -23.57 -2.08 -12.79
C SER A 296 -24.20 -0.72 -12.56
N LYS A 297 -23.61 0.09 -11.67
CA LYS A 297 -24.15 1.39 -11.28
C LYS A 297 -23.57 2.53 -12.11
N THR A 298 -22.38 2.37 -12.66
CA THR A 298 -21.81 3.27 -13.68
C THR A 298 -22.26 2.89 -15.10
N ALA A 299 -23.34 2.11 -15.23
CA ALA A 299 -23.80 1.56 -16.50
C ALA A 299 -25.07 2.25 -17.07
N PRO A 300 -25.06 3.57 -17.31
CA PRO A 300 -25.73 4.16 -18.46
C PRO A 300 -24.78 4.26 -19.67
N LEU A 301 -23.73 3.42 -19.74
CA LEU A 301 -22.79 3.28 -20.87
C LEU A 301 -23.22 2.25 -21.93
N GLY A 302 -24.52 2.06 -22.18
CA GLY A 302 -24.99 1.36 -23.39
C GLY A 302 -24.80 -0.17 -23.41
N LEU A 303 -25.13 -0.88 -22.33
CA LEU A 303 -25.25 -2.34 -22.35
C LEU A 303 -26.71 -2.77 -22.60
N PRO A 304 -27.02 -3.55 -23.64
CA PRO A 304 -28.32 -4.18 -23.74
C PRO A 304 -28.45 -5.27 -22.67
N GLY A 305 -29.42 -5.09 -21.76
CA GLY A 305 -29.94 -6.16 -20.91
C GLY A 305 -29.30 -6.30 -19.53
N ILE A 306 -29.49 -5.32 -18.64
CA ILE A 306 -29.48 -5.57 -17.19
C ILE A 306 -30.67 -4.87 -16.51
N GLY A 307 -31.86 -5.02 -17.11
CA GLY A 307 -33.12 -4.70 -16.46
C GLY A 307 -33.56 -5.88 -15.61
N SER A 308 -33.73 -5.65 -14.30
CA SER A 308 -34.32 -6.57 -13.35
C SER A 308 -35.67 -7.12 -13.87
N ALA A 309 -35.70 -8.38 -14.29
CA ALA A 309 -36.95 -9.07 -14.59
C ALA A 309 -37.66 -9.42 -13.26
N GLN A 310 -38.61 -8.59 -12.84
CA GLN A 310 -39.62 -8.95 -11.84
C GLN A 310 -41.02 -8.57 -12.34
N GLY A 311 -41.77 -9.59 -12.77
CA GLY A 311 -43.24 -9.66 -12.64
C GLY A 311 -44.10 -9.10 -13.78
N GLY A 312 -44.82 -9.99 -14.49
CA GLY A 312 -45.98 -9.63 -15.31
C GLY A 312 -46.36 -10.71 -16.34
N LEU A 313 -47.59 -11.23 -16.24
CA LEU A 313 -48.16 -12.35 -17.02
C LEU A 313 -48.42 -12.04 -18.52
N GLU A 314 -48.43 -13.10 -19.34
CA GLU A 314 -49.25 -13.42 -20.56
C GLU A 314 -49.67 -12.24 -21.48
N SER A 315 -49.53 -12.21 -22.81
CA SER A 315 -49.62 -13.20 -23.91
C SER A 315 -49.25 -12.50 -25.26
N PRO A 316 -49.16 -13.21 -26.40
CA PRO A 316 -48.42 -12.77 -27.60
C PRO A 316 -49.29 -12.09 -28.67
N SER A 317 -48.74 -11.13 -29.44
CA SER A 317 -49.02 -10.89 -30.87
C SER A 317 -48.32 -9.63 -31.41
N LEU A 318 -47.75 -9.78 -32.61
CA LEU A 318 -47.46 -8.77 -33.64
C LEU A 318 -46.18 -7.93 -33.52
N GLU A 319 -45.18 -8.39 -34.27
CA GLU A 319 -44.14 -7.60 -34.93
C GLU A 319 -44.70 -6.36 -35.64
N VAL A 320 -43.96 -5.26 -35.52
CA VAL A 320 -43.38 -4.42 -36.61
C VAL A 320 -43.41 -2.95 -36.21
N SER A 321 -42.19 -2.37 -36.23
CA SER A 321 -41.85 -0.94 -36.19
C SER A 321 -41.78 -0.27 -34.82
N ARG A 322 -40.55 -0.19 -34.28
CA ARG A 322 -40.05 1.08 -33.75
C ARG A 322 -38.52 1.09 -33.62
N GLU A 323 -37.89 1.10 -34.79
CA GLU A 323 -36.67 1.86 -35.00
C GLU A 323 -36.98 3.33 -34.64
N CYS A 324 -36.54 3.79 -33.47
CA CYS A 324 -36.22 5.19 -33.10
C CYS A 324 -36.05 5.30 -31.57
N LEU A 325 -34.85 5.72 -31.16
CA LEU A 325 -34.39 6.09 -29.81
C LEU A 325 -33.59 5.03 -29.02
N GLU A 326 -32.53 4.47 -29.59
CA GLU A 326 -31.38 3.99 -28.79
C GLU A 326 -30.13 4.68 -29.30
N GLY A 327 -29.68 5.68 -28.55
CA GLY A 327 -28.34 6.24 -28.71
C GLY A 327 -27.34 5.25 -28.14
N ASP A 328 -27.02 4.20 -28.90
CA ASP A 328 -26.00 3.22 -28.57
C ASP A 328 -24.62 3.90 -28.56
N LYS A 329 -24.15 4.30 -27.37
CA LYS A 329 -22.72 4.47 -27.15
C LYS A 329 -22.12 3.06 -27.03
N ILE A 330 -21.53 2.59 -28.13
CA ILE A 330 -20.75 1.36 -28.20
C ILE A 330 -19.58 1.48 -27.19
N LEU A 331 -19.45 0.52 -26.27
CA LEU A 331 -18.24 0.38 -25.44
C LEU A 331 -17.03 0.22 -26.36
N ASP A 332 -16.13 1.21 -26.38
CA ASP A 332 -14.87 1.17 -27.09
C ASP A 332 -13.73 0.65 -26.19
N GLY A 333 -12.57 0.36 -26.78
CA GLY A 333 -11.44 -0.21 -26.04
C GLY A 333 -10.94 0.73 -24.94
N GLN A 334 -11.11 2.04 -25.14
CA GLN A 334 -10.69 3.08 -24.21
C GLN A 334 -11.58 3.13 -22.97
N SER A 335 -12.91 3.09 -23.14
CA SER A 335 -13.87 3.00 -22.03
C SER A 335 -13.67 1.73 -21.21
N LEU A 336 -13.33 0.62 -21.86
CA LEU A 336 -13.01 -0.63 -21.17
C LEU A 336 -11.71 -0.54 -20.35
N ALA A 337 -10.71 0.21 -20.85
CA ALA A 337 -9.46 0.46 -20.13
C ALA A 337 -9.63 1.42 -18.94
N GLU A 338 -10.54 2.39 -19.03
CA GLU A 338 -10.83 3.34 -17.94
C GLU A 338 -11.44 2.67 -16.69
N LEU A 339 -12.11 1.53 -16.85
CA LEU A 339 -12.58 0.72 -15.72
C LEU A 339 -11.43 0.16 -14.87
N GLY A 340 -10.22 0.05 -15.40
CA GLY A 340 -9.05 -0.46 -14.69
C GLY A 340 -9.29 -1.84 -14.07
N THR A 341 -9.11 -1.96 -12.76
CA THR A 341 -9.30 -3.22 -12.01
C THR A 341 -10.77 -3.64 -11.88
N LEU A 342 -11.72 -2.73 -12.10
CA LEU A 342 -13.16 -3.01 -11.99
C LEU A 342 -13.67 -3.91 -13.13
N VAL A 343 -12.90 -4.07 -14.21
CA VAL A 343 -13.16 -5.03 -15.30
C VAL A 343 -13.40 -6.44 -14.76
N GLY A 344 -12.85 -6.79 -13.59
CA GLY A 344 -13.10 -8.07 -12.90
C GLY A 344 -14.57 -8.32 -12.52
N GLY A 345 -15.40 -7.27 -12.45
CA GLY A 345 -16.83 -7.33 -12.17
C GLY A 345 -17.73 -7.53 -13.39
N LEU A 346 -17.16 -7.49 -14.61
CA LEU A 346 -17.93 -7.72 -15.83
C LEU A 346 -18.40 -9.18 -15.90
N ASN A 347 -19.63 -9.37 -16.38
CA ASN A 347 -20.11 -10.70 -16.69
C ASN A 347 -19.41 -11.23 -17.94
N SER A 348 -19.06 -12.52 -17.96
CA SER A 348 -18.55 -13.18 -19.17
C SER A 348 -19.44 -12.95 -20.38
N SER A 349 -20.77 -12.92 -20.22
CA SER A 349 -21.69 -12.63 -21.33
C SER A 349 -21.49 -11.25 -21.95
N THR A 350 -21.22 -10.24 -21.11
CA THR A 350 -20.96 -8.86 -21.56
C THR A 350 -19.64 -8.77 -22.30
N LEU A 351 -18.61 -9.43 -21.81
CA LEU A 351 -17.31 -9.47 -22.49
C LEU A 351 -17.38 -10.27 -23.80
N TRP A 352 -18.23 -11.31 -23.85
CA TRP A 352 -18.54 -12.06 -25.07
C TRP A 352 -19.29 -11.24 -26.12
N SER A 353 -20.18 -10.34 -25.71
CA SER A 353 -20.93 -9.47 -26.63
C SER A 353 -20.09 -8.36 -27.26
N LEU A 354 -18.95 -8.00 -26.66
CA LEU A 354 -18.02 -7.04 -27.28
C LEU A 354 -17.42 -7.61 -28.57
N SER A 355 -17.05 -6.75 -29.51
CA SER A 355 -16.36 -7.19 -30.72
C SER A 355 -14.89 -7.55 -30.41
N PRO A 356 -14.26 -8.48 -31.15
CA PRO A 356 -12.84 -8.78 -30.98
C PRO A 356 -11.93 -7.56 -31.14
N GLU A 357 -12.32 -6.58 -31.95
CA GLU A 357 -11.59 -5.33 -32.19
C GLU A 357 -11.48 -4.50 -30.90
N VAL A 358 -12.60 -4.30 -30.21
CA VAL A 358 -12.66 -3.52 -28.96
C VAL A 358 -11.80 -4.17 -27.88
N VAL A 359 -11.86 -5.49 -27.77
CA VAL A 359 -11.05 -6.25 -26.80
C VAL A 359 -9.56 -6.14 -27.14
N LEU A 360 -9.21 -6.25 -28.43
CA LEU A 360 -7.82 -6.15 -28.87
C LEU A 360 -7.23 -4.76 -28.64
N GLU A 361 -8.01 -3.71 -28.89
CA GLU A 361 -7.64 -2.34 -28.58
C GLU A 361 -7.41 -2.18 -27.08
N ALA A 362 -8.34 -2.63 -26.24
CA ALA A 362 -8.26 -2.51 -24.79
C ALA A 362 -7.00 -3.20 -24.23
N ILE A 363 -6.70 -4.45 -24.63
CA ILE A 363 -5.54 -5.18 -24.08
C ILE A 363 -4.19 -4.56 -24.44
N GLN A 364 -4.14 -3.75 -25.50
CA GLN A 364 -2.94 -3.01 -25.91
C GLN A 364 -2.76 -1.70 -25.13
N LEU A 365 -3.81 -1.21 -24.47
CA LEU A 365 -3.73 0.00 -23.66
C LEU A 365 -2.99 -0.27 -22.34
N PRO A 366 -2.01 0.59 -21.95
CA PRO A 366 -1.22 0.39 -20.73
C PRO A 366 -2.05 0.28 -19.45
N GLY A 367 -3.16 1.03 -19.35
CA GLY A 367 -4.05 1.01 -18.19
C GLY A 367 -4.77 -0.33 -18.01
N PHE A 368 -5.23 -0.93 -19.10
CA PHE A 368 -5.84 -2.25 -19.05
C PHE A 368 -4.79 -3.32 -18.76
N ALA A 369 -3.63 -3.27 -19.44
CA ALA A 369 -2.56 -4.25 -19.28
C ALA A 369 -2.10 -4.41 -17.82
N GLN A 370 -2.04 -3.32 -17.04
CA GLN A 370 -1.71 -3.36 -15.60
C GLN A 370 -2.81 -4.03 -14.75
N SER A 371 -4.05 -4.03 -15.23
CA SER A 371 -5.22 -4.55 -14.53
C SER A 371 -5.49 -6.02 -14.84
N VAL A 372 -4.98 -6.53 -15.98
CA VAL A 372 -5.16 -7.91 -16.44
C VAL A 372 -4.80 -8.94 -15.38
N ASP A 373 -3.72 -8.74 -14.63
CA ASP A 373 -3.28 -9.69 -13.60
C ASP A 373 -4.33 -9.91 -12.50
N SER A 374 -5.12 -8.88 -12.19
CA SER A 374 -6.15 -8.91 -11.15
C SER A 374 -7.45 -9.62 -11.60
N LEU A 375 -7.59 -9.92 -12.89
CA LEU A 375 -8.82 -10.50 -13.42
C LEU A 375 -9.04 -11.96 -12.95
N PRO A 376 -10.30 -12.34 -12.67
CA PRO A 376 -10.66 -13.73 -12.45
C PRO A 376 -10.26 -14.64 -13.61
N SER A 377 -9.87 -15.88 -13.31
CA SER A 377 -9.47 -16.89 -14.31
C SER A 377 -10.51 -17.16 -15.40
N ALA A 378 -11.79 -16.98 -15.11
CA ALA A 378 -12.86 -17.13 -16.10
C ALA A 378 -12.80 -16.02 -17.16
N LEU A 379 -12.62 -14.76 -16.74
CA LEU A 379 -12.51 -13.63 -17.67
C LEU A 379 -11.21 -13.66 -18.45
N LYS A 380 -10.09 -14.06 -17.83
CA LYS A 380 -8.81 -14.27 -18.55
C LYS A 380 -8.96 -15.28 -19.69
N ARG A 381 -9.69 -16.38 -19.48
CA ARG A 381 -10.00 -17.36 -20.54
C ARG A 381 -10.85 -16.74 -21.64
N THR A 382 -11.93 -16.06 -21.29
CA THR A 382 -12.80 -15.42 -22.29
C THR A 382 -12.07 -14.37 -23.13
N LEU A 383 -11.20 -13.56 -22.52
CA LEU A 383 -10.35 -12.60 -23.24
C LEU A 383 -9.44 -13.31 -24.25
N VAL A 384 -8.75 -14.35 -23.81
CA VAL A 384 -7.87 -15.13 -24.68
C VAL A 384 -8.64 -15.78 -25.82
N GLU A 385 -9.81 -16.38 -25.56
CA GLU A 385 -10.66 -16.97 -26.59
C GLU A 385 -11.09 -15.95 -27.65
N LYS A 386 -11.45 -14.73 -27.22
CA LYS A 386 -11.87 -13.66 -28.12
C LYS A 386 -10.72 -13.13 -28.98
N VAL A 387 -9.54 -12.93 -28.39
CA VAL A 387 -8.33 -12.54 -29.13
C VAL A 387 -7.91 -13.64 -30.10
N SER A 388 -7.99 -14.90 -29.65
CA SER A 388 -7.67 -16.08 -30.45
C SER A 388 -8.59 -16.23 -31.67
N SER A 389 -9.85 -15.80 -31.60
CA SER A 389 -10.76 -15.83 -32.76
C SER A 389 -10.34 -14.88 -33.91
N ARG A 390 -9.38 -13.98 -33.67
CA ARG A 390 -8.84 -13.07 -34.68
C ARG A 390 -7.49 -13.51 -35.24
N ALA A 391 -6.72 -14.26 -34.45
CA ALA A 391 -5.42 -14.73 -34.88
C ALA A 391 -5.56 -16.05 -35.64
N ASP A 392 -5.37 -15.99 -36.95
CA ASP A 392 -5.39 -17.19 -37.81
C ASP A 392 -4.13 -18.04 -37.64
N ARG A 393 -3.06 -17.46 -37.09
CA ARG A 393 -1.73 -18.05 -37.00
C ARG A 393 -1.17 -18.04 -35.58
N PRO A 394 -0.44 -19.09 -35.17
CA PRO A 394 0.23 -19.15 -33.86
C PRO A 394 1.22 -18.01 -33.64
N THR A 395 1.99 -17.64 -34.66
CA THR A 395 2.98 -16.54 -34.59
C THR A 395 2.33 -15.18 -34.29
N GLU A 396 1.19 -14.90 -34.92
CA GLU A 396 0.41 -13.68 -34.66
C GLU A 396 -0.23 -13.71 -33.27
N LEU A 397 -0.81 -14.85 -32.88
CA LEU A 397 -1.42 -15.03 -31.57
C LEU A 397 -0.44 -14.72 -30.42
N VAL A 398 0.79 -15.24 -30.52
CA VAL A 398 1.83 -14.98 -29.52
C VAL A 398 2.15 -13.48 -29.43
N LYS A 399 2.20 -12.76 -30.55
CA LYS A 399 2.46 -11.31 -30.55
C LYS A 399 1.33 -10.51 -29.89
N LEU A 400 0.08 -10.86 -30.20
CA LEU A 400 -1.09 -10.10 -29.74
C LEU A 400 -1.39 -10.30 -28.25
N ILE A 401 -1.09 -11.47 -27.69
CA ILE A 401 -1.47 -11.79 -26.30
C ILE A 401 -0.43 -11.27 -25.30
N PRO A 402 -0.82 -10.42 -24.32
CA PRO A 402 0.07 -9.99 -23.25
C PRO A 402 0.58 -11.15 -22.38
N ASN A 403 1.76 -10.97 -21.77
CA ASN A 403 2.42 -12.02 -20.98
C ASN A 403 1.56 -12.55 -19.82
N ALA A 404 0.77 -11.68 -19.18
CA ALA A 404 -0.16 -12.03 -18.10
C ALA A 404 -1.26 -13.04 -18.52
N LEU A 405 -1.59 -13.11 -19.82
CA LEU A 405 -2.60 -14.00 -20.38
C LEU A 405 -2.02 -15.24 -21.07
N ALA A 406 -0.69 -15.31 -21.22
CA ALA A 406 -0.05 -16.38 -21.99
C ALA A 406 -0.37 -17.79 -21.46
N SER A 407 -0.47 -17.95 -20.14
CA SER A 407 -0.79 -19.24 -19.49
C SER A 407 -2.22 -19.74 -19.76
N TYR A 408 -3.11 -18.89 -20.27
CA TYR A 408 -4.49 -19.21 -20.61
C TYR A 408 -4.68 -19.57 -22.09
N ILE A 409 -3.63 -19.45 -22.93
CA ILE A 409 -3.68 -19.83 -24.34
C ILE A 409 -3.95 -21.33 -24.49
N PRO A 410 -5.02 -21.74 -25.21
CA PRO A 410 -5.27 -23.13 -25.51
C PRO A 410 -4.08 -23.80 -26.22
N LYS A 411 -3.64 -24.95 -25.71
CA LYS A 411 -2.50 -25.71 -26.24
C LYS A 411 -2.62 -26.02 -27.73
N SER A 412 -3.84 -26.27 -28.21
CA SER A 412 -4.12 -26.56 -29.62
C SER A 412 -3.77 -25.40 -30.57
N LEU A 413 -3.71 -24.17 -30.07
CA LEU A 413 -3.35 -22.98 -30.84
C LEU A 413 -1.84 -22.68 -30.84
N LEU A 414 -1.05 -23.48 -30.12
CA LEU A 414 0.39 -23.32 -29.97
C LEU A 414 1.19 -24.34 -30.80
N VAL A 415 0.58 -24.89 -31.86
CA VAL A 415 1.24 -25.81 -32.79
C VAL A 415 1.61 -25.01 -34.03
N PHE A 416 2.91 -24.74 -34.23
CA PHE A 416 3.40 -23.86 -35.30
C PHE A 416 3.51 -24.57 -36.65
N GLY A 417 3.79 -25.88 -36.64
CA GLY A 417 3.79 -26.70 -37.85
C GLY A 417 4.90 -26.28 -38.81
N GLU A 418 4.54 -25.62 -39.91
CA GLU A 418 5.50 -25.11 -40.91
C GLU A 418 5.97 -23.67 -40.63
N GLU A 419 5.32 -22.96 -39.71
CA GLU A 419 5.73 -21.60 -39.33
C GLU A 419 6.95 -21.62 -38.41
N GLU A 420 7.92 -20.74 -38.68
CA GLU A 420 9.06 -20.56 -37.77
C GLU A 420 8.66 -19.64 -36.60
N PRO A 421 8.77 -20.12 -35.35
CA PRO A 421 8.46 -19.30 -34.18
C PRO A 421 9.52 -18.22 -33.93
N ASP A 422 9.08 -17.01 -33.59
CA ASP A 422 9.99 -15.95 -33.11
C ASP A 422 10.36 -16.21 -31.64
N VAL A 423 11.63 -16.52 -31.42
CA VAL A 423 12.17 -16.86 -30.11
C VAL A 423 12.10 -15.70 -29.12
N GLN A 424 12.18 -14.44 -29.59
CA GLN A 424 12.09 -13.28 -28.70
C GLN A 424 10.68 -13.18 -28.10
N ASP A 425 9.66 -13.27 -28.95
CA ASP A 425 8.26 -13.20 -28.52
C ASP A 425 7.88 -14.34 -27.57
N LEU A 426 8.47 -15.53 -27.76
CA LEU A 426 8.27 -16.68 -26.89
C LEU A 426 8.99 -16.54 -25.54
N ASN A 427 10.18 -15.96 -25.52
CA ASN A 427 11.01 -15.90 -24.32
C ASN A 427 10.41 -15.05 -23.20
N ASP A 428 9.67 -14.01 -23.57
CA ASP A 428 9.09 -13.04 -22.64
C ASP A 428 7.83 -13.57 -21.91
N LYS A 429 7.29 -14.70 -22.36
CA LYS A 429 6.01 -15.22 -21.88
C LYS A 429 6.16 -16.31 -20.82
N PRO A 430 5.30 -16.30 -19.77
CA PRO A 430 5.28 -17.32 -18.73
C PRO A 430 4.46 -18.54 -19.17
N TRP A 431 4.97 -19.28 -20.14
CA TRP A 431 4.40 -20.55 -20.57
C TRP A 431 4.28 -21.55 -19.41
N THR A 432 3.26 -22.38 -19.47
CA THR A 432 3.21 -23.63 -18.69
C THR A 432 4.06 -24.70 -19.38
N ARG A 433 4.43 -25.75 -18.64
CA ARG A 433 5.19 -26.88 -19.18
C ARG A 433 4.51 -27.49 -20.41
N ASP A 434 3.21 -27.73 -20.30
CA ASP A 434 2.43 -28.35 -21.37
C ASP A 434 2.24 -27.44 -22.59
N GLN A 435 2.13 -26.12 -22.39
CA GLN A 435 2.07 -25.18 -23.51
C GLN A 435 3.40 -25.11 -24.24
N ALA A 436 4.50 -25.00 -23.49
CA ALA A 436 5.85 -24.98 -24.05
C ALA A 436 6.13 -26.26 -24.86
N ALA A 437 5.66 -27.41 -24.39
CA ALA A 437 5.80 -28.68 -25.09
C ALA A 437 5.15 -28.71 -26.49
N MET A 438 4.12 -27.91 -26.74
CA MET A 438 3.44 -27.86 -28.05
C MET A 438 4.30 -27.30 -29.17
N PHE A 439 5.17 -26.34 -28.86
CA PHE A 439 6.01 -25.63 -29.84
C PHE A 439 7.51 -25.90 -29.67
N PHE A 440 7.92 -26.65 -28.63
CA PHE A 440 9.33 -26.81 -28.28
C PHE A 440 10.16 -27.44 -29.41
N ALA A 441 9.60 -28.41 -30.14
CA ALA A 441 10.28 -29.05 -31.26
C ALA A 441 10.59 -28.05 -32.39
N ASP A 442 9.64 -27.15 -32.69
CA ASP A 442 9.78 -26.12 -33.72
C ASP A 442 10.82 -25.08 -33.32
N VAL A 443 10.83 -24.66 -32.05
CA VAL A 443 11.83 -23.73 -31.50
C VAL A 443 13.25 -24.29 -31.57
N VAL A 444 13.43 -25.55 -31.18
CA VAL A 444 14.76 -26.19 -31.17
C VAL A 444 15.27 -26.41 -32.60
N LYS A 445 14.36 -26.56 -33.57
CA LYS A 445 14.70 -26.61 -34.99
C LYS A 445 15.11 -25.23 -35.53
N ALA A 446 14.40 -24.17 -35.12
CA ALA A 446 14.61 -22.80 -35.61
C ALA A 446 15.79 -22.07 -34.95
N GLU A 447 16.06 -22.29 -33.65
CA GLU A 447 17.09 -21.56 -32.90
C GLU A 447 18.42 -22.34 -32.85
N PRO A 448 19.51 -21.81 -33.44
CA PRO A 448 20.83 -22.41 -33.33
C PRO A 448 21.46 -22.25 -31.94
N ASP A 449 21.21 -21.14 -31.22
CA ASP A 449 21.82 -20.86 -29.92
C ASP A 449 20.82 -21.04 -28.76
N PHE A 450 20.84 -22.22 -28.16
CA PHE A 450 19.97 -22.56 -27.02
C PHE A 450 20.23 -21.72 -25.77
N SER A 451 21.35 -21.00 -25.66
CA SER A 451 21.63 -20.15 -24.50
C SER A 451 20.68 -18.92 -24.41
N ARG A 452 20.09 -18.55 -25.55
CA ARG A 452 19.09 -17.48 -25.68
C ARG A 452 17.71 -17.89 -25.16
N LEU A 453 17.42 -19.19 -25.06
CA LEU A 453 16.10 -19.66 -24.63
C LEU A 453 15.86 -19.36 -23.14
N SER A 454 14.63 -18.92 -22.84
CA SER A 454 14.17 -18.65 -21.48
C SER A 454 13.88 -19.96 -20.74
N GLN A 455 13.87 -19.91 -19.41
CA GLN A 455 13.49 -21.06 -18.58
C GLN A 455 12.08 -21.56 -18.92
N SER A 456 11.18 -20.63 -19.28
CA SER A 456 9.77 -20.93 -19.58
C SER A 456 9.59 -21.66 -20.91
N VAL A 457 10.46 -21.41 -21.89
CA VAL A 457 10.51 -22.19 -23.14
C VAL A 457 11.16 -23.55 -22.90
N LEU A 458 12.30 -23.57 -22.19
CA LEU A 458 13.09 -24.80 -21.98
C LEU A 458 12.40 -25.90 -21.19
N GLN A 459 11.44 -25.57 -20.33
CA GLN A 459 10.62 -26.57 -19.63
C GLN A 459 9.70 -27.38 -20.58
N GLY A 460 9.49 -26.91 -21.81
CA GLY A 460 8.75 -27.63 -22.85
C GLY A 460 9.47 -28.84 -23.43
N PHE A 461 10.64 -29.20 -22.90
CA PHE A 461 11.42 -30.34 -23.36
C PHE A 461 10.59 -31.64 -23.47
N THR A 462 10.68 -32.32 -24.62
CA THR A 462 10.04 -33.62 -24.83
C THR A 462 11.01 -34.60 -25.48
N CYS A 463 10.79 -35.90 -25.28
CA CYS A 463 11.58 -36.96 -25.91
C CYS A 463 11.52 -36.92 -27.45
N ALA A 464 10.38 -36.51 -28.01
CA ALA A 464 10.22 -36.31 -29.45
C ALA A 464 11.12 -35.18 -29.97
N ALA A 465 11.16 -34.05 -29.26
CA ALA A 465 12.06 -32.95 -29.61
C ALA A 465 13.52 -33.36 -29.46
N ALA A 466 13.88 -34.07 -28.38
CA ALA A 466 15.24 -34.58 -28.16
C ALA A 466 15.73 -35.49 -29.30
N GLY A 467 14.85 -36.36 -29.81
CA GLY A 467 15.16 -37.22 -30.96
C GLY A 467 15.40 -36.45 -32.27
N ALA A 468 14.85 -35.24 -32.40
CA ALA A 468 14.98 -34.42 -33.59
C ALA A 468 16.27 -33.58 -33.66
N VAL A 469 16.96 -33.33 -32.53
CA VAL A 469 18.09 -32.38 -32.48
C VAL A 469 19.46 -33.01 -32.80
N GLY A 470 19.59 -34.33 -32.77
CA GLY A 470 20.90 -35.01 -32.91
C GLY A 470 21.79 -34.88 -31.67
N ALA A 471 22.76 -35.78 -31.52
CA ALA A 471 23.51 -35.97 -30.27
C ALA A 471 24.35 -34.74 -29.83
N GLU A 472 25.03 -34.07 -30.77
CA GLU A 472 25.87 -32.90 -30.44
C GLU A 472 25.05 -31.71 -29.98
N ARG A 473 24.02 -31.31 -30.73
CA ARG A 473 23.12 -30.22 -30.34
C ARG A 473 22.34 -30.57 -29.07
N PHE A 474 22.02 -31.84 -28.84
CA PHE A 474 21.40 -32.26 -27.58
C PHE A 474 22.27 -31.94 -26.36
N GLN A 475 23.60 -32.10 -26.45
CA GLN A 475 24.51 -31.71 -25.37
C GLN A 475 24.48 -30.20 -25.12
N GLU A 476 24.42 -29.39 -26.17
CA GLU A 476 24.29 -27.93 -26.05
C GLU A 476 22.98 -27.52 -25.39
N LEU A 477 21.88 -28.19 -25.77
CA LEU A 477 20.56 -27.99 -25.17
C LEU A 477 20.58 -28.35 -23.67
N ALA A 478 21.16 -29.49 -23.32
CA ALA A 478 21.32 -29.93 -21.93
C ALA A 478 22.14 -28.91 -21.11
N LYS A 479 23.22 -28.37 -21.68
CA LYS A 479 24.02 -27.29 -21.06
C LYS A 479 23.17 -26.03 -20.81
N ALA A 480 22.36 -25.61 -21.79
CA ALA A 480 21.47 -24.45 -21.64
C ALA A 480 20.41 -24.67 -20.56
N MET A 481 19.77 -25.84 -20.53
CA MET A 481 18.78 -26.22 -19.51
C MET A 481 19.38 -26.23 -18.10
N ARG A 482 20.60 -26.77 -17.96
CA ARG A 482 21.36 -26.74 -16.70
C ARG A 482 21.66 -25.31 -16.25
N LYS A 483 22.16 -24.45 -17.14
CA LYS A 483 22.46 -23.05 -16.85
C LYS A 483 21.22 -22.26 -16.40
N ARG A 484 20.06 -22.59 -16.96
CA ARG A 484 18.76 -21.97 -16.65
C ARG A 484 17.97 -22.66 -15.53
N LYS A 485 18.53 -23.67 -14.86
CA LYS A 485 17.92 -24.40 -13.73
C LYS A 485 16.52 -24.95 -14.06
N VAL A 486 16.34 -25.47 -15.27
CA VAL A 486 15.07 -26.05 -15.73
C VAL A 486 14.80 -27.35 -14.95
N ARG A 487 13.58 -27.51 -14.44
CA ARG A 487 13.12 -28.76 -13.81
C ARG A 487 12.39 -29.60 -14.84
N LEU A 488 12.72 -30.89 -14.95
CA LEU A 488 12.05 -31.84 -15.86
C LEU A 488 10.93 -32.61 -15.14
N GLY A 489 9.92 -33.02 -15.90
CA GLY A 489 8.77 -33.78 -15.40
C GLY A 489 9.09 -35.26 -15.34
N GLN A 490 8.34 -36.02 -14.54
CA GLN A 490 8.51 -37.48 -14.48
C GLN A 490 8.24 -38.16 -15.84
N ASP A 491 7.40 -37.54 -16.66
CA ASP A 491 6.99 -37.89 -18.02
C ASP A 491 8.02 -37.54 -19.10
N GLN A 492 9.00 -36.69 -18.79
CA GLN A 492 10.04 -36.20 -19.72
C GLN A 492 11.37 -36.96 -19.56
N LYS A 493 11.38 -38.11 -18.86
CA LYS A 493 12.57 -38.93 -18.63
C LYS A 493 13.06 -39.58 -19.94
N ILE A 494 14.38 -39.54 -20.12
CA ILE A 494 15.15 -39.87 -21.35
C ILE A 494 14.76 -41.25 -21.92
N PRO A 495 14.51 -41.38 -23.24
CA PRO A 495 14.32 -42.68 -23.88
C PRO A 495 15.68 -43.37 -24.01
N GLY A 496 15.78 -44.56 -23.43
CA GLY A 496 17.05 -45.26 -23.22
C GLY A 496 17.51 -45.12 -21.77
N THR A 497 17.77 -46.25 -21.13
CA THR A 497 18.07 -46.29 -19.70
C THR A 497 19.58 -46.16 -19.43
N GLN A 498 20.43 -46.40 -20.43
CA GLN A 498 21.89 -46.28 -20.32
C GLN A 498 22.40 -44.85 -20.55
N VAL A 499 23.07 -44.28 -19.54
CA VAL A 499 23.74 -42.98 -19.57
C VAL A 499 25.25 -43.20 -19.56
N SER A 500 25.97 -42.56 -20.49
CA SER A 500 27.44 -42.61 -20.55
C SER A 500 28.07 -41.68 -19.49
N GLU A 501 29.32 -41.92 -19.12
CA GLU A 501 30.06 -41.11 -18.13
C GLU A 501 30.22 -39.65 -18.58
N GLU A 502 30.54 -39.43 -19.85
CA GLU A 502 30.62 -38.10 -20.46
C GLU A 502 29.24 -37.38 -20.46
N SER A 503 28.16 -38.12 -20.71
CA SER A 503 26.80 -37.58 -20.61
C SER A 503 26.41 -37.27 -19.16
N ALA A 504 26.88 -38.07 -18.20
CA ALA A 504 26.62 -37.87 -16.78
C ALA A 504 27.28 -36.60 -16.24
N GLU A 505 28.54 -36.33 -16.62
CA GLU A 505 29.24 -35.10 -16.25
C GLU A 505 28.53 -33.84 -16.78
N VAL A 506 28.03 -33.91 -18.02
CA VAL A 506 27.29 -32.81 -18.66
C VAL A 506 25.95 -32.57 -17.97
N LEU A 507 25.20 -33.64 -17.67
CA LEU A 507 23.88 -33.58 -17.03
C LEU A 507 23.96 -33.08 -15.57
N GLY A 508 25.02 -33.40 -14.83
CA GLY A 508 25.25 -32.90 -13.47
C GLY A 508 24.06 -33.16 -12.53
N ARG A 509 23.52 -32.12 -11.88
CA ARG A 509 22.39 -32.24 -10.94
C ARG A 509 21.08 -32.74 -11.57
N LEU A 510 20.95 -32.72 -12.90
CA LEU A 510 19.80 -33.32 -13.59
C LEU A 510 19.77 -34.85 -13.47
N LEU A 511 20.91 -35.49 -13.14
CA LEU A 511 20.97 -36.91 -12.81
C LEU A 511 20.17 -37.27 -11.56
N CYS A 512 20.02 -36.32 -10.63
CA CYS A 512 19.28 -36.52 -9.39
C CYS A 512 17.77 -36.74 -9.64
N ASP A 513 17.27 -36.39 -10.82
CA ASP A 513 15.87 -36.55 -11.21
C ASP A 513 15.61 -37.84 -12.04
N LEU A 514 16.65 -38.65 -12.31
CA LEU A 514 16.52 -39.90 -13.07
C LEU A 514 15.74 -40.98 -12.31
N GLY A 515 14.99 -41.83 -13.02
CA GLY A 515 14.31 -42.97 -12.39
C GLY A 515 15.29 -44.09 -11.98
N GLY A 516 14.87 -44.96 -11.06
CA GLY A 516 15.69 -46.10 -10.61
C GLY A 516 16.15 -47.02 -11.76
N ASP A 517 15.40 -47.11 -12.85
CA ASP A 517 15.75 -47.92 -14.02
C ASP A 517 16.97 -47.39 -14.79
N HIS A 518 17.16 -46.06 -14.83
CA HIS A 518 18.36 -45.44 -15.41
C HIS A 518 19.60 -45.74 -14.57
N ILE A 519 19.45 -45.78 -13.25
CA ILE A 519 20.53 -46.12 -12.31
C ILE A 519 20.93 -47.60 -12.49
N ARG A 520 19.95 -48.52 -12.48
CA ARG A 520 20.19 -49.97 -12.66
C ARG A 520 20.88 -50.31 -13.97
N SER A 521 20.42 -49.73 -15.07
CA SER A 521 20.93 -50.06 -16.41
C SER A 521 22.26 -49.38 -16.75
N SER A 522 22.56 -48.23 -16.16
CA SER A 522 23.85 -47.53 -16.34
C SER A 522 24.95 -48.08 -15.43
N GLY A 523 24.59 -48.85 -14.40
CA GLY A 523 25.52 -49.49 -13.47
C GLY A 523 26.34 -48.49 -12.66
N GLY A 524 27.57 -48.86 -12.32
CA GLY A 524 28.46 -48.04 -11.46
C GLY A 524 28.85 -46.67 -12.04
N ARG A 525 28.60 -46.42 -13.33
CA ARG A 525 29.01 -45.20 -14.05
C ARG A 525 28.37 -43.91 -13.53
N LEU A 526 27.22 -44.02 -12.87
CA LEU A 526 26.48 -42.86 -12.34
C LEU A 526 26.71 -42.63 -10.84
N LEU A 527 27.30 -43.58 -10.12
CA LEU A 527 27.38 -43.54 -8.66
C LEU A 527 28.17 -42.33 -8.14
N GLU A 528 29.27 -41.99 -8.79
CA GLU A 528 30.08 -40.81 -8.43
C GLU A 528 29.31 -39.50 -8.66
N ALA A 529 28.62 -39.38 -9.80
CA ALA A 529 27.82 -38.20 -10.11
C ALA A 529 26.57 -38.09 -9.20
N LEU A 530 25.93 -39.22 -8.86
CA LEU A 530 24.80 -39.28 -7.94
C LEU A 530 25.18 -38.91 -6.49
N SER A 531 26.44 -39.13 -6.08
CA SER A 531 26.91 -38.74 -4.74
C SER A 531 26.78 -37.23 -4.44
N HIS A 532 26.63 -36.41 -5.48
CA HIS A 532 26.43 -34.97 -5.38
C HIS A 532 24.95 -34.55 -5.23
N CYS A 533 24.02 -35.50 -5.20
CA CYS A 533 22.59 -35.28 -4.97
C CYS A 533 22.28 -35.15 -3.48
N GLY A 534 21.39 -34.23 -3.11
CA GLY A 534 21.07 -33.96 -1.70
C GLY A 534 20.06 -34.94 -1.07
N SER A 535 19.26 -35.62 -1.90
CA SER A 535 18.23 -36.56 -1.47
C SER A 535 17.85 -37.47 -2.64
N PHE A 536 17.37 -38.67 -2.32
CA PHE A 536 16.89 -39.64 -3.30
C PHE A 536 15.44 -40.03 -3.01
N LEU A 537 14.70 -40.41 -4.06
CA LEU A 537 13.41 -41.08 -3.95
C LEU A 537 13.61 -42.54 -3.51
N PRO A 538 12.62 -43.17 -2.84
CA PRO A 538 12.73 -44.57 -2.41
C PRO A 538 13.11 -45.55 -3.54
N GLU A 539 12.57 -45.34 -4.75
CA GLU A 539 12.90 -46.13 -5.95
C GLU A 539 14.36 -45.96 -6.40
N GLN A 540 14.95 -44.79 -6.18
CA GLN A 540 16.34 -44.50 -6.51
C GLN A 540 17.28 -45.10 -5.47
N GLU A 541 16.92 -45.05 -4.18
CA GLU A 541 17.70 -45.70 -3.12
C GLU A 541 17.78 -47.21 -3.31
N GLU A 542 16.67 -47.85 -3.68
CA GLU A 542 16.63 -49.28 -4.00
C GLU A 542 17.52 -49.60 -5.21
N ALA A 543 17.41 -48.82 -6.28
CA ALA A 543 18.25 -48.99 -7.46
C ALA A 543 19.76 -48.78 -7.18
N ILE A 544 20.12 -47.83 -6.31
CA ILE A 544 21.51 -47.62 -5.89
C ILE A 544 22.01 -48.83 -5.09
N ARG A 545 21.19 -49.38 -4.18
CA ARG A 545 21.53 -50.61 -3.44
C ARG A 545 21.70 -51.81 -4.36
N ASP A 546 20.84 -51.96 -5.37
CA ASP A 546 20.94 -53.02 -6.38
C ASP A 546 22.26 -52.94 -7.14
N VAL A 547 22.65 -51.74 -7.58
CA VAL A 547 23.89 -51.50 -8.34
C VAL A 547 25.14 -51.72 -7.50
N LEU A 548 25.14 -51.31 -6.24
CA LEU A 548 26.23 -51.58 -5.29
C LEU A 548 26.35 -53.09 -5.04
N SER A 549 25.28 -53.73 -4.60
CA SER A 549 25.28 -55.17 -4.27
C SER A 549 25.61 -56.12 -5.43
N ALA A 550 25.55 -55.65 -6.68
CA ALA A 550 25.97 -56.41 -7.85
C ALA A 550 27.50 -56.64 -7.93
N GLY A 551 28.32 -55.97 -7.11
CA GLY A 551 29.77 -56.22 -6.99
C GLY A 551 30.60 -55.82 -8.21
N ASN A 552 30.00 -55.11 -9.18
CA ASN A 552 30.63 -54.72 -10.44
C ASN A 552 30.97 -53.22 -10.47
N THR A 553 31.15 -52.61 -9.29
CA THR A 553 31.44 -51.18 -9.11
C THR A 553 32.62 -50.99 -8.16
N THR A 554 33.27 -49.83 -8.24
CA THR A 554 34.36 -49.45 -7.32
C THR A 554 33.90 -49.15 -5.90
N PHE A 555 32.58 -49.11 -5.66
CA PHE A 555 31.98 -48.72 -4.39
C PHE A 555 31.48 -49.91 -3.55
N GLY A 556 31.59 -51.13 -4.08
CA GLY A 556 31.31 -52.39 -3.36
C GLY A 556 30.00 -53.02 -3.75
#